data_AF-A0A368FGN2-F1
#
_entry.id   AF-A0A368FGN2-F1
#
_cell.length_a   1.000
_cell.length_b   1.000
_cell.length_c   1.000
_cell.angle_alpha   90.00
_cell.angle_beta   90.00
_cell.angle_gamma   90.00
#
_symmetry.space_group_name_H-M   'P 1'
#
loop_
_entity.id
_entity.type
_entity.pdbx_description
1 polymer ?
#
loop_
_entity_poly.entity_id
_entity_poly.type
_entity_poly.pdbx_seq_one_letter_code
_entity_poly.pdbx_strand_id
1 'polypeptide(L)'
;MKRIAERWFEFEECPFSRILVEDGIVYAQEAAKKGETYDVVLLDLSDNKPAELIAPIKEFLTDEVVSTLSSIVKESGVLIVTVITQHDSSKEGRKEVEKVQKQFEKHFPQCVMIRFGITEQMLFCYKTKQQGDKRQKMLTMKMIIDEHLGFYKKNK
;
A
#
# COMPACT_ATOMS: atom_id res chain seq x y z
N MET A 1 8.28 18.20 -0.25
CA MET A 1 8.56 17.14 0.73
C MET A 1 10.05 16.79 0.85
N LYS A 2 10.79 16.48 -0.24
CA LYS A 2 12.24 16.15 -0.18
C LYS A 2 13.08 17.07 0.72
N ARG A 3 13.07 18.38 0.44
CA ARG A 3 13.82 19.38 1.24
C ARG A 3 13.43 19.42 2.72
N ILE A 4 12.20 19.04 3.06
CA ILE A 4 11.74 18.98 4.45
C ILE A 4 12.31 17.71 5.11
N ALA A 5 12.24 16.57 4.41
CA ALA A 5 12.83 15.31 4.87
C ALA A 5 14.32 15.46 5.20
N GLU A 6 15.10 16.06 4.29
CA GLU A 6 16.54 16.26 4.45
C GLU A 6 16.88 17.23 5.60
N ARG A 7 16.07 18.27 5.82
CA ARG A 7 16.39 19.32 6.81
C ARG A 7 15.86 19.05 8.21
N TRP A 8 14.74 18.34 8.32
CA TRP A 8 13.97 18.25 9.56
C TRP A 8 13.69 16.82 10.00
N PHE A 9 13.87 15.84 9.13
CA PHE A 9 13.65 14.42 9.44
C PHE A 9 14.93 13.59 9.27
N GLU A 10 16.10 14.26 9.25
CA GLU A 10 17.43 13.62 9.23
C GLU A 10 17.59 12.59 8.09
N PHE A 11 16.90 12.81 6.97
CA PHE A 11 17.04 11.94 5.82
C PHE A 11 18.36 12.24 5.08
N GLU A 12 19.19 11.20 4.94
CA GLU A 12 20.41 11.24 4.14
C GLU A 12 20.35 10.22 3.00
N GLU A 13 20.64 10.65 1.77
CA GLU A 13 20.71 9.73 0.64
C GLU A 13 21.91 8.79 0.75
N CYS A 14 21.69 7.52 0.45
CA CYS A 14 22.74 6.51 0.33
C CYS A 14 22.39 5.52 -0.80
N PRO A 15 23.28 4.60 -1.19
CA PRO A 15 22.99 3.65 -2.27
C PRO A 15 21.70 2.84 -2.07
N PHE A 16 21.27 2.64 -0.82
CA PHE A 16 20.10 1.86 -0.44
C PHE A 16 18.84 2.70 -0.18
N SER A 17 18.94 4.02 -0.09
CA SER A 17 17.83 4.92 0.23
C SER A 17 17.99 6.25 -0.49
N ARG A 18 17.10 6.55 -1.43
CA ARG A 18 17.18 7.73 -2.30
C ARG A 18 15.79 8.34 -2.48
N ILE A 19 15.72 9.67 -2.60
CA ILE A 19 14.46 10.37 -2.93
C ILE A 19 14.52 10.83 -4.38
N LEU A 20 13.68 10.20 -5.21
CA LEU A 20 13.41 10.62 -6.58
C LEU A 20 12.21 11.57 -6.58
N VAL A 21 12.37 12.74 -7.21
CA VAL A 21 11.29 13.72 -7.35
C VAL A 21 10.72 13.59 -8.75
N GLU A 22 9.67 12.80 -8.88
CA GLU A 22 9.00 12.50 -10.14
C GLU A 22 7.52 12.16 -9.89
N ASP A 23 6.71 12.15 -10.96
CA ASP A 23 5.37 11.57 -10.92
C ASP A 23 5.49 10.03 -10.78
N GLY A 24 4.89 9.47 -9.72
CA GLY A 24 4.99 8.05 -9.42
C GLY A 24 4.37 7.13 -10.49
N ILE A 25 3.37 7.61 -11.23
CA ILE A 25 2.78 6.86 -12.35
C ILE A 25 3.76 6.82 -13.52
N VAL A 26 4.34 7.96 -13.87
CA VAL A 26 5.35 8.05 -14.95
C VAL A 26 6.56 7.18 -14.61
N TYR A 27 7.05 7.26 -13.37
CA TYR A 27 8.15 6.42 -12.90
C TYR A 27 7.83 4.92 -13.05
N ALA A 28 6.64 4.50 -12.61
CA ALA A 28 6.22 3.10 -12.71
C ALA A 28 6.11 2.64 -14.17
N GLN A 29 5.60 3.48 -15.06
CA GLN A 29 5.52 3.19 -16.50
C GLN A 29 6.91 3.02 -17.13
N GLU A 30 7.86 3.89 -16.80
CA GLU A 30 9.24 3.80 -17.30
C GLU A 30 9.98 2.59 -16.73
N ALA A 31 9.80 2.29 -15.45
CA ALA A 31 10.33 1.07 -14.84
C ALA A 31 9.79 -0.18 -15.55
N ALA A 32 8.49 -0.23 -15.84
CA ALA A 32 7.86 -1.31 -16.59
C ALA A 32 8.45 -1.45 -18.01
N LYS A 33 8.65 -0.34 -18.73
CA LYS A 33 9.28 -0.34 -20.07
C LYS A 33 10.72 -0.87 -20.05
N LYS A 34 11.46 -0.60 -18.98
CA LYS A 34 12.83 -1.10 -18.78
C LYS A 34 12.90 -2.55 -18.29
N GLY A 35 11.76 -3.14 -17.93
CA GLY A 35 11.71 -4.47 -17.30
C GLY A 35 12.26 -4.48 -15.86
N GLU A 36 12.28 -3.32 -15.19
CA GLU A 36 12.67 -3.23 -13.78
C GLU A 36 11.59 -3.84 -12.90
N THR A 37 12.01 -4.59 -11.88
CA THR A 37 11.11 -5.22 -10.92
C THR A 37 11.59 -5.09 -9.50
N TYR A 38 10.64 -4.99 -8.58
CA TYR A 38 10.86 -4.74 -7.16
C TYR A 38 10.29 -5.89 -6.32
N ASP A 39 10.99 -6.25 -5.24
CA ASP A 39 10.51 -7.25 -4.28
C ASP A 39 9.28 -6.74 -3.51
N VAL A 40 9.26 -5.45 -3.22
CA VAL A 40 8.15 -4.76 -2.53
C VAL A 40 7.91 -3.41 -3.19
N VAL A 41 6.64 -3.09 -3.43
CA VAL A 41 6.20 -1.74 -3.79
C VAL A 41 5.23 -1.26 -2.72
N LEU A 42 5.47 -0.08 -2.16
CA LEU A 42 4.59 0.58 -1.19
C LEU A 42 3.88 1.74 -1.89
N LEU A 43 2.55 1.69 -1.94
CA LEU A 43 1.72 2.80 -2.40
C LEU A 43 1.10 3.48 -1.18
N ASP A 44 1.79 4.50 -0.69
CA ASP A 44 1.38 5.33 0.44
C ASP A 44 1.17 6.78 -0.02
N LEU A 45 0.01 7.03 -0.64
CA LEU A 45 -0.33 8.31 -1.25
C LEU A 45 -1.80 8.64 -1.02
N SER A 46 -2.06 9.81 -0.45
CA SER A 46 -3.39 10.32 -0.16
C SER A 46 -3.60 11.71 -0.76
N ASP A 47 -4.87 12.09 -0.94
CA ASP A 47 -5.26 13.46 -1.25
C ASP A 47 -5.42 14.26 0.06
N ASN A 48 -5.20 15.57 0.00
CA ASN A 48 -5.46 16.49 1.12
C ASN A 48 -6.90 17.01 1.15
N LYS A 49 -7.73 16.60 0.19
CA LYS A 49 -9.15 16.98 0.10
C LYS A 49 -10.05 15.97 0.82
N PRO A 50 -11.11 16.44 1.51
CA PRO A 50 -12.13 15.55 2.06
C PRO A 50 -12.81 14.74 0.94
N ALA A 51 -12.79 13.42 1.08
CA ALA A 51 -13.45 12.48 0.19
C ALA A 51 -13.74 11.19 0.95
N GLU A 52 -14.75 10.41 0.49
CA GLU A 52 -15.06 9.12 1.13
C GLU A 52 -13.86 8.18 1.09
N LEU A 53 -13.11 8.18 -0.03
CA LEU A 53 -11.80 7.54 -0.17
C LEU A 53 -10.71 8.62 -0.13
N ILE A 54 -9.84 8.55 0.87
CA ILE A 54 -8.71 9.48 1.09
C ILE A 54 -7.43 8.90 0.47
N ALA A 55 -7.23 7.59 0.60
CA ALA A 55 -6.08 6.86 0.05
C ALA A 55 -6.50 5.47 -0.47
N PRO A 56 -5.96 5.00 -1.60
CA PRO A 56 -5.09 5.73 -2.52
C PRO A 56 -5.86 6.79 -3.32
N ILE A 57 -5.15 7.73 -3.94
CA ILE A 57 -5.77 8.69 -4.88
C ILE A 57 -6.32 7.98 -6.13
N LYS A 58 -7.33 8.56 -6.77
CA LYS A 58 -8.11 7.91 -7.85
C LYS A 58 -7.29 7.60 -9.10
N GLU A 59 -6.27 8.39 -9.37
CA GLU A 59 -5.34 8.24 -10.49
C GLU A 59 -4.60 6.88 -10.41
N PHE A 60 -4.29 6.43 -9.19
CA PHE A 60 -3.67 5.13 -8.93
C PHE A 60 -4.66 3.94 -8.95
N LEU A 61 -5.96 4.21 -9.13
CA LEU A 61 -7.01 3.18 -9.22
C LEU A 61 -7.46 2.90 -10.66
N THR A 62 -6.83 3.54 -11.65
CA THR A 62 -7.12 3.21 -13.05
C THR A 62 -6.60 1.82 -13.40
N ASP A 63 -7.25 1.14 -14.35
CA ASP A 63 -6.86 -0.21 -14.73
C ASP A 63 -5.43 -0.29 -15.27
N GLU A 64 -5.06 0.69 -16.10
CA GLU A 64 -3.72 0.83 -16.67
C GLU A 64 -2.65 1.00 -15.59
N VAL A 65 -2.88 1.88 -14.61
CA VAL A 65 -1.90 2.13 -13.55
C VAL A 65 -1.76 0.91 -12.65
N VAL A 66 -2.86 0.26 -12.26
CA VAL A 66 -2.81 -0.96 -11.44
C VAL A 66 -2.11 -2.11 -12.19
N SER A 67 -2.35 -2.24 -13.50
CA SER A 67 -1.64 -3.20 -14.35
C SER A 67 -0.13 -2.92 -14.40
N THR A 68 0.24 -1.64 -14.52
CA THR A 68 1.64 -1.19 -14.51
C THR A 68 2.32 -1.46 -13.17
N LEU A 69 1.65 -1.15 -12.05
CA LEU A 69 2.16 -1.48 -10.71
C LEU A 69 2.32 -2.99 -10.54
N SER A 70 1.39 -3.77 -11.09
CA SER A 70 1.53 -5.23 -11.11
C SER A 70 2.78 -5.63 -11.90
N SER A 71 3.02 -5.12 -13.11
CA SER A 71 4.16 -5.56 -13.94
C SER A 71 5.54 -5.29 -13.33
N ILE A 72 5.67 -4.26 -12.48
CA ILE A 72 6.94 -3.93 -11.80
C ILE A 72 7.12 -4.68 -10.46
N VAL A 73 6.16 -5.49 -10.03
CA VAL A 73 6.32 -6.34 -8.83
C VAL A 73 6.82 -7.71 -9.27
N LYS A 74 7.89 -8.19 -8.64
CA LYS A 74 8.43 -9.54 -8.88
C LYS A 74 7.38 -10.61 -8.63
N GLU A 75 7.55 -11.78 -9.24
CA GLU A 75 6.63 -12.92 -9.07
C GLU A 75 6.48 -13.36 -7.60
N SER A 76 7.55 -13.31 -6.81
CA SER A 76 7.53 -13.58 -5.37
C SER A 76 7.27 -12.35 -4.50
N GLY A 77 7.06 -11.18 -5.12
CA GLY A 77 6.94 -9.90 -4.46
C GLY A 77 5.53 -9.55 -4.01
N VAL A 78 5.40 -8.35 -3.43
CA VAL A 78 4.13 -7.83 -2.91
C VAL A 78 3.99 -6.33 -3.20
N LEU A 79 2.78 -5.93 -3.61
CA LEU A 79 2.34 -4.54 -3.58
C LEU A 79 1.56 -4.32 -2.28
N ILE A 80 1.90 -3.27 -1.54
CA ILE A 80 1.21 -2.88 -0.31
C ILE A 80 0.60 -1.51 -0.53
N VAL A 81 -0.71 -1.39 -0.37
CA VAL A 81 -1.45 -0.15 -0.60
C VAL A 81 -2.10 0.32 0.69
N THR A 82 -1.83 1.55 1.09
CA THR A 82 -2.55 2.22 2.18
C THR A 82 -3.97 2.55 1.71
N VAL A 83 -4.98 2.07 2.43
CA VAL A 83 -6.40 2.31 2.16
C VAL A 83 -7.01 3.05 3.35
N ILE A 84 -7.42 4.29 3.12
CA ILE A 84 -8.01 5.17 4.13
C ILE A 84 -9.31 5.72 3.59
N THR A 85 -10.36 5.60 4.40
CA THR A 85 -11.66 6.21 4.13
C THR A 85 -12.03 7.18 5.25
N GLN A 86 -12.86 8.17 4.93
CA GLN A 86 -13.30 9.16 5.91
C GLN A 86 -14.19 8.53 6.99
N HIS A 87 -15.05 7.59 6.62
CA HIS A 87 -15.96 6.89 7.51
C HIS A 87 -15.91 5.38 7.26
N ASP A 88 -14.87 4.73 7.75
CA ASP A 88 -14.59 3.30 7.54
C ASP A 88 -15.74 2.35 7.95
N SER A 89 -16.51 2.73 8.97
CA SER A 89 -17.64 1.97 9.51
C SER A 89 -18.97 2.26 8.81
N SER A 90 -19.02 3.29 7.96
CA SER A 90 -20.18 3.62 7.15
C SER A 90 -20.37 2.59 6.03
N LYS A 91 -21.57 2.59 5.42
CA LYS A 91 -21.83 1.72 4.26
C LYS A 91 -21.04 2.20 3.05
N GLU A 92 -20.81 3.50 2.95
CA GLU A 92 -20.10 4.19 1.88
C GLU A 92 -18.61 3.87 1.93
N GLY A 93 -17.99 4.00 3.10
CA GLY A 93 -16.57 3.68 3.30
C GLY A 93 -16.26 2.21 3.03
N ARG A 94 -17.13 1.29 3.49
CA ARG A 94 -17.00 -0.13 3.16
C ARG A 94 -17.08 -0.40 1.66
N LYS A 95 -17.95 0.31 0.93
CA LYS A 95 -18.02 0.19 -0.54
C LYS A 95 -16.74 0.69 -1.21
N GLU A 96 -16.15 1.78 -0.74
CA GLU A 96 -14.88 2.27 -1.31
C GLU A 96 -13.74 1.27 -1.08
N VAL A 97 -13.63 0.70 0.12
CA VAL A 97 -12.65 -0.36 0.44
C VAL A 97 -12.81 -1.57 -0.48
N GLU A 98 -14.04 -2.03 -0.68
CA GLU A 98 -14.34 -3.14 -1.60
C GLU A 98 -14.00 -2.80 -3.06
N LYS A 99 -14.27 -1.57 -3.51
CA LYS A 99 -13.92 -1.12 -4.87
C LYS A 99 -12.41 -1.13 -5.07
N VAL A 100 -11.65 -0.60 -4.11
CA VAL A 100 -10.19 -0.61 -4.13
C VAL A 100 -9.68 -2.04 -4.22
N GLN A 101 -10.12 -2.92 -3.31
CA GLN A 101 -9.70 -4.33 -3.33
C GLN A 101 -9.99 -5.01 -4.68
N LYS A 102 -11.22 -4.88 -5.20
CA LYS A 102 -11.60 -5.46 -6.49
C LYS A 102 -10.77 -4.92 -7.65
N GLN A 103 -10.38 -3.64 -7.60
CA GLN A 103 -9.59 -3.03 -8.65
C GLN A 103 -8.18 -3.65 -8.71
N PHE A 104 -7.54 -3.89 -7.57
CA PHE A 104 -6.24 -4.56 -7.53
C PHE A 104 -6.34 -6.06 -7.83
N GLU A 105 -7.41 -6.74 -7.40
CA GLU A 105 -7.63 -8.17 -7.69
C GLU A 105 -7.77 -8.49 -9.19
N LYS A 106 -8.04 -7.50 -10.04
CA LYS A 106 -8.02 -7.69 -11.51
C LYS A 106 -6.63 -8.05 -12.04
N HIS A 107 -5.57 -7.55 -11.39
CA HIS A 107 -4.17 -7.67 -11.85
C HIS A 107 -3.28 -8.44 -10.89
N PHE A 108 -3.81 -8.85 -9.73
CA PHE A 108 -3.11 -9.64 -8.71
C PHE A 108 -3.94 -10.87 -8.33
N PRO A 109 -3.41 -12.09 -8.44
CA PRO A 109 -4.15 -13.32 -8.13
C PRO A 109 -4.62 -13.48 -6.68
N GLN A 110 -4.03 -12.73 -5.75
CA GLN A 110 -4.43 -12.73 -4.34
C GLN A 110 -4.16 -11.36 -3.72
N CYS A 111 -5.19 -10.74 -3.15
CA CYS A 111 -5.05 -9.58 -2.28
C CYS A 111 -5.64 -9.86 -0.89
N VAL A 112 -5.03 -9.29 0.15
CA VAL A 112 -5.43 -9.47 1.55
C VAL A 112 -5.52 -8.11 2.22
N MET A 113 -6.73 -7.72 2.63
CA MET A 113 -6.96 -6.50 3.41
C MET A 113 -6.77 -6.76 4.90
N ILE A 114 -5.89 -5.99 5.53
CA ILE A 114 -5.62 -6.03 6.98
C ILE A 114 -5.89 -4.66 7.57
N ARG A 115 -6.64 -4.61 8.67
CA ARG A 115 -6.94 -3.37 9.39
C ARG A 115 -5.83 -3.06 10.39
N PHE A 116 -5.23 -1.88 10.29
CA PHE A 116 -4.15 -1.45 11.19
C PHE A 116 -4.61 -0.48 12.26
N GLY A 117 -5.49 0.47 11.91
CA GLY A 117 -6.03 1.45 12.84
C GLY A 117 -7.56 1.53 12.87
N ILE A 118 -8.07 2.70 13.26
CA ILE A 118 -9.50 2.99 13.22
C ILE A 118 -9.93 3.14 11.76
N THR A 119 -9.29 4.02 10.99
CA THR A 119 -9.63 4.26 9.58
C THR A 119 -8.66 3.61 8.60
N GLU A 120 -7.46 3.26 9.06
CA GLU A 120 -6.36 2.77 8.25
C GLU A 120 -6.42 1.25 8.03
N GLN A 121 -6.39 0.87 6.76
CA GLN A 121 -6.26 -0.49 6.29
C GLN A 121 -5.09 -0.57 5.32
N MET A 122 -4.44 -1.73 5.26
CA MET A 122 -3.42 -2.01 4.27
C MET A 122 -3.86 -3.20 3.42
N LEU A 123 -3.81 -3.02 2.11
CA LEU A 123 -4.07 -4.06 1.13
C LEU A 123 -2.75 -4.65 0.64
N PHE A 124 -2.55 -5.94 0.85
CA PHE A 124 -1.37 -6.67 0.39
C PHE A 124 -1.72 -7.52 -0.81
N CYS A 125 -1.16 -7.22 -1.98
CA CYS A 125 -1.43 -7.90 -3.24
C CYS A 125 -0.21 -8.64 -3.76
N TYR A 126 -0.37 -9.94 -4.03
CA TYR A 126 0.68 -10.87 -4.40
C TYR A 126 0.50 -11.35 -5.84
N LYS A 127 1.62 -11.55 -6.54
CA LYS A 127 1.66 -12.09 -7.91
C LYS A 127 1.34 -13.58 -7.99
N THR A 128 1.76 -14.35 -7.00
CA THR A 128 1.42 -15.77 -6.88
C THR A 128 0.41 -16.00 -5.76
N LYS A 129 -0.56 -16.88 -5.97
CA LYS A 129 -1.41 -17.39 -4.87
C LYS A 129 -0.54 -18.14 -3.87
N GLN A 130 -0.51 -17.63 -2.65
CA GLN A 130 0.25 -18.22 -1.57
C GLN A 130 -0.57 -19.30 -0.85
N GLN A 131 0.10 -20.32 -0.32
CA GLN A 131 -0.57 -21.42 0.40
C GLN A 131 -1.01 -21.03 1.82
N GLY A 132 -2.19 -21.52 2.21
CA GLY A 132 -2.78 -21.39 3.55
C GLY A 132 -3.47 -20.05 3.79
N ASP A 133 -3.98 -19.85 5.02
CA ASP A 133 -4.66 -18.61 5.41
C ASP A 133 -3.64 -17.49 5.68
N LYS A 134 -3.29 -16.76 4.62
CA LYS A 134 -2.39 -15.59 4.72
C LYS A 134 -2.96 -14.50 5.60
N ARG A 135 -4.27 -14.28 5.58
CA ARG A 135 -4.90 -13.25 6.41
C ARG A 135 -4.67 -13.55 7.89
N GLN A 136 -4.93 -14.78 8.31
CA GLN A 136 -4.69 -15.20 9.70
C GLN A 136 -3.21 -15.10 10.07
N LYS A 137 -2.29 -15.56 9.20
CA LYS A 137 -0.84 -15.44 9.44
C LYS A 137 -0.40 -13.98 9.62
N MET A 138 -0.90 -13.07 8.78
CA MET A 138 -0.57 -11.65 8.86
C MET A 138 -1.18 -10.98 10.11
N LEU A 139 -2.41 -11.35 10.48
CA LEU A 139 -3.01 -10.88 11.73
C LEU A 139 -2.22 -11.35 12.95
N THR A 140 -1.81 -12.61 12.98
CA THR A 140 -0.95 -13.15 14.05
C THR A 140 0.39 -12.41 14.11
N MET A 141 1.04 -12.19 12.96
CA MET A 141 2.32 -11.46 12.92
C MET A 141 2.17 -10.01 13.37
N LYS A 142 1.08 -9.33 12.96
CA LYS A 142 0.75 -7.99 13.43
C LYS A 142 0.66 -7.95 14.96
N MET A 143 -0.08 -8.87 15.57
CA MET A 143 -0.20 -8.94 17.03
C MET A 143 1.15 -9.13 17.73
N ILE A 144 1.99 -10.03 17.21
CA ILE A 144 3.33 -10.29 17.76
C ILE A 144 4.20 -9.02 17.67
N ILE A 145 4.18 -8.33 16.53
CA ILE A 145 4.94 -7.09 16.32
C ILE A 145 4.43 -5.99 17.24
N ASP A 146 3.11 -5.78 17.32
CA ASP A 146 2.50 -4.76 18.18
C ASP A 146 2.82 -4.99 19.66
N GLU A 147 2.86 -6.24 20.10
CA GLU A 147 3.28 -6.63 21.46
C GLU A 147 4.78 -6.34 21.67
N HIS A 148 5.63 -6.73 20.72
CA HIS A 148 7.08 -6.55 20.83
C HIS A 148 7.51 -5.07 20.81
N LEU A 149 6.86 -4.26 19.98
CA LEU A 149 7.14 -2.83 19.85
C LEU A 149 6.41 -1.97 20.89
N GLY A 150 5.53 -2.57 21.70
CA GLY A 150 4.76 -1.86 22.73
C GLY A 150 3.65 -0.96 22.17
N PHE A 151 3.27 -1.13 20.91
CA PHE A 151 2.12 -0.44 20.31
C PHE A 151 0.78 -1.00 20.82
N TYR A 152 0.76 -2.27 21.23
CA TYR A 152 -0.38 -2.85 21.95
C TYR A 152 -0.37 -2.38 23.41
N LYS A 153 -0.86 -1.16 23.68
CA LYS A 153 -1.06 -0.72 25.06
C LYS A 153 -2.12 -1.60 25.72
N LYS A 154 -1.70 -2.37 26.73
CA LYS A 154 -2.58 -2.92 27.77
C LYS A 154 -3.44 -1.78 28.32
N ASN A 155 -4.76 -1.95 28.25
CA ASN A 155 -5.68 -1.15 29.06
C ASN A 155 -5.19 -1.25 30.52
N LYS A 156 -4.80 -0.11 31.10
CA LYS A 156 -4.73 0.04 32.55
C LYS A 156 -6.10 0.48 33.04
#